data_AF-A0A7V3EKB2-F1
#
_entry.id   AF-A0A7V3EKB2-F1
#
_cell.length_a   1.000
_cell.length_b   1.000
_cell.length_c   1.000
_cell.angle_alpha   90.00
_cell.angle_beta   90.00
_cell.angle_gamma   90.00
#
_symmetry.space_group_name_H-M   'P 1'
#
loop_
_entity.id
_entity.type
_entity.pdbx_description
1 polymer ?
#
loop_
_entity_poly.entity_id
_entity_poly.type
_entity_poly.pdbx_seq_one_letter_code
_entity_poly.pdbx_strand_id
1 'polypeptide(L)'
;MNLLVTLLALTGLFFLSIAALGFVRLPDVYSRLHVNGIVDTLGAPLLLAAAALHVGWDLAAGKLLLGMVLLLVGSPLMGHLLSRAALRSRHPAHRKTLPDEPGRKGTLRPSASTCALDGRHRALPGDFDPERAHPRPVPVGAQEAIADR
;
A
#
# COMPACT_ATOMS: atom_id res chain seq x y z
N MET A 1 -7.25 -7.07 36.16
CA MET A 1 -7.45 -5.99 35.15
C MET A 1 -6.27 -5.89 34.19
N ASN A 2 -5.03 -6.05 34.65
CA ASN A 2 -3.85 -5.86 33.80
C ASN A 2 -3.59 -7.00 32.82
N LEU A 3 -3.88 -8.26 33.20
CA LEU A 3 -3.65 -9.42 32.33
C LEU A 3 -4.39 -9.30 30.97
N LEU A 4 -5.64 -8.83 31.00
CA LEU A 4 -6.43 -8.61 29.79
C LEU A 4 -5.80 -7.53 28.90
N VAL A 5 -5.37 -6.42 29.49
CA VAL A 5 -4.71 -5.31 28.78
C VAL A 5 -3.39 -5.78 28.16
N THR A 6 -2.57 -6.52 28.91
CA THR A 6 -1.30 -7.06 28.40
C THR A 6 -1.53 -8.04 27.26
N LEU A 7 -2.53 -8.92 27.37
CA LEU A 7 -2.84 -9.88 26.31
C LEU A 7 -3.34 -9.20 25.03
N LEU A 8 -4.17 -8.16 25.18
CA LEU A 8 -4.68 -7.36 24.07
C LEU A 8 -3.59 -6.50 23.40
N ALA A 9 -2.68 -5.95 24.20
CA ALA A 9 -1.52 -5.22 23.70
C ALA A 9 -0.51 -6.15 22.99
N LEU A 10 -0.26 -7.36 23.54
CA LEU A 10 0.62 -8.35 22.92
C LEU A 10 0.06 -8.84 21.58
N THR A 11 -1.23 -9.13 21.50
CA THR A 11 -1.85 -9.53 20.22
C THR A 11 -1.83 -8.38 19.22
N GLY A 12 -2.16 -7.16 19.61
CA GLY A 12 -2.05 -5.99 18.73
C GLY A 12 -0.62 -5.76 18.21
N LEU A 13 0.39 -5.87 19.08
CA LEU A 13 1.79 -5.75 18.71
C LEU A 13 2.25 -6.87 17.77
N PHE A 14 1.78 -8.10 18.00
CA PHE A 14 2.05 -9.24 17.12
C PHE A 14 1.51 -9.00 15.70
N PHE A 15 0.28 -8.49 15.57
CA PHE A 15 -0.29 -8.13 14.26
C PHE A 15 0.49 -7.00 13.58
N LEU A 16 0.89 -5.96 14.33
CA LEU A 16 1.76 -4.89 13.81
C LEU A 16 3.11 -5.42 13.33
N SER A 17 3.70 -6.38 14.06
CA SER A 17 4.98 -6.98 13.71
C SER A 17 4.89 -7.79 12.40
N ILE A 18 3.86 -8.63 12.26
CA ILE A 18 3.61 -9.39 11.02
C ILE A 18 3.38 -8.43 9.85
N ALA A 19 2.58 -7.39 10.07
CA ALA A 19 2.28 -6.43 9.02
C ALA A 19 3.51 -5.60 8.61
N ALA A 20 4.38 -5.22 9.55
CA ALA A 20 5.64 -4.56 9.23
C ALA A 20 6.56 -5.46 8.38
N LEU A 21 6.65 -6.75 8.73
CA LEU A 21 7.38 -7.73 7.93
C LEU A 21 6.78 -7.89 6.53
N GLY A 22 5.45 -7.96 6.43
CA GLY A 22 4.74 -7.98 5.16
C GLY A 22 5.03 -6.73 4.33
N PHE A 23 4.90 -5.54 4.92
CA PHE A 23 5.08 -4.28 4.21
C PHE A 23 6.48 -4.14 3.58
N VAL A 24 7.53 -4.65 4.24
CA VAL A 24 8.91 -4.65 3.70
C VAL A 24 9.09 -5.69 2.61
N ARG A 25 8.46 -6.87 2.71
CA ARG A 25 8.64 -7.99 1.77
C ARG A 25 7.84 -7.86 0.47
N LEU A 26 6.71 -7.16 0.47
CA LEU A 26 5.85 -7.09 -0.70
C LEU A 26 6.27 -5.96 -1.66
N PRO A 27 6.64 -6.26 -2.93
CA PRO A 27 7.10 -5.25 -3.89
C PRO A 27 5.97 -4.48 -4.58
N ASP A 28 4.73 -4.97 -4.52
CA ASP A 28 3.59 -4.41 -5.27
C ASP A 28 2.68 -3.52 -4.41
N VAL A 29 2.10 -2.48 -5.03
CA VAL A 29 1.31 -1.44 -4.34
C VAL A 29 -0.01 -2.00 -3.78
N TYR A 30 -0.68 -2.90 -4.51
CA TYR A 30 -1.93 -3.51 -4.06
C TYR A 30 -1.70 -4.49 -2.92
N SER A 31 -0.61 -5.24 -3.03
CA SER A 31 -0.10 -6.11 -1.99
C SER A 31 0.22 -5.35 -0.69
N ARG A 32 0.82 -4.16 -0.78
CA ARG A 32 1.05 -3.27 0.38
C ARG A 32 -0.24 -2.74 0.98
N LEU A 33 -1.22 -2.39 0.14
CA LEU A 33 -2.56 -1.95 0.58
C LEU A 33 -3.29 -3.03 1.37
N HIS A 34 -3.19 -4.29 0.94
CA HIS A 34 -3.80 -5.41 1.68
C HIS A 34 -3.21 -5.56 3.08
N VAL A 35 -1.88 -5.52 3.19
CA VAL A 35 -1.21 -5.60 4.51
C VAL A 35 -1.56 -4.40 5.38
N ASN A 36 -1.66 -3.19 4.81
CA ASN A 36 -2.11 -2.00 5.53
C ASN A 36 -3.54 -2.17 6.09
N GLY A 37 -4.44 -2.79 5.34
CA GLY A 37 -5.79 -3.10 5.82
C GLY A 37 -5.82 -4.00 7.06
N ILE A 38 -4.88 -4.94 7.18
CA ILE A 38 -4.75 -5.80 8.38
C ILE A 38 -4.32 -4.96 9.61
N VAL A 39 -3.41 -3.99 9.40
CA VAL A 39 -2.96 -3.08 10.47
C VAL A 39 -4.11 -2.21 10.97
N ASP A 40 -4.89 -1.64 10.06
CA ASP A 40 -5.95 -0.68 10.39
C ASP A 40 -7.17 -1.34 11.03
N THR A 41 -7.44 -2.61 10.72
CA THR A 41 -8.63 -3.33 11.22
C THR A 41 -8.37 -4.24 12.42
N LEU A 42 -7.15 -4.75 12.59
CA LEU A 42 -6.79 -5.64 13.71
C LEU A 42 -5.65 -5.11 14.56
N GLY A 43 -4.67 -4.39 13.99
CA GLY A 43 -3.51 -3.90 14.72
C GLY A 43 -3.82 -2.68 15.61
N ALA A 44 -4.04 -1.54 14.97
CA ALA A 44 -4.34 -0.27 15.62
C ALA A 44 -5.55 -0.36 16.57
N PRO A 45 -6.73 -0.90 16.18
CA PRO A 45 -7.89 -0.95 17.07
C PRO A 45 -7.68 -1.82 18.32
N LEU A 46 -6.92 -2.92 18.25
CA LEU A 46 -6.57 -3.71 19.45
C LEU A 46 -5.69 -2.91 20.42
N LEU A 47 -4.69 -2.21 19.90
CA LEU A 47 -3.82 -1.34 20.71
C LEU A 47 -4.59 -0.17 21.33
N LEU A 48 -5.47 0.48 20.56
CA LEU A 48 -6.34 1.53 21.07
C LEU A 48 -7.31 1.01 22.13
N ALA A 49 -7.89 -0.17 21.93
CA ALA A 49 -8.76 -0.80 22.92
C ALA A 49 -8.01 -1.15 24.21
N ALA A 50 -6.77 -1.64 24.11
CA ALA A 50 -5.92 -1.89 25.27
C ALA A 50 -5.62 -0.60 26.05
N ALA A 51 -5.30 0.49 25.34
CA ALA A 51 -5.08 1.80 25.94
C ALA A 51 -6.34 2.38 26.59
N ALA A 52 -7.51 2.25 25.94
CA ALA A 52 -8.78 2.70 26.49
C ALA A 52 -9.16 1.95 27.78
N LEU A 53 -8.93 0.63 27.83
CA LEU A 53 -9.13 -0.18 29.03
C LEU A 53 -8.15 0.17 30.16
N HIS A 54 -6.94 0.66 29.83
CA HIS A 54 -5.96 1.07 30.83
C HIS A 54 -6.29 2.41 31.47
N VAL A 55 -6.81 3.37 30.69
CA VAL A 55 -7.14 4.73 31.15
C VAL A 55 -8.48 4.78 31.90
N GLY A 56 -9.40 3.85 31.64
CA GLY A 56 -10.72 3.80 32.28
C GLY A 56 -11.76 4.70 31.62
N TRP A 57 -12.96 4.79 32.21
CA TRP A 57 -14.09 5.59 31.69
C TRP A 57 -13.88 7.09 31.95
N ASP A 58 -12.98 7.68 31.19
CA ASP A 58 -12.70 9.12 31.17
C ASP A 58 -12.97 9.73 29.78
N LEU A 59 -13.00 11.07 29.68
CA LEU A 59 -13.05 11.79 28.41
C LEU A 59 -11.96 11.30 27.43
N ALA A 60 -10.82 10.87 27.96
CA ALA A 60 -9.75 10.26 27.18
C ALA A 60 -10.22 9.00 26.41
N ALA A 61 -10.97 8.09 27.04
CA ALA A 61 -11.46 6.88 26.38
C ALA A 61 -12.44 7.19 25.24
N GLY A 62 -13.27 8.24 25.40
CA GLY A 62 -14.14 8.72 24.32
C GLY A 62 -13.36 9.20 23.08
N LYS A 63 -12.24 9.92 23.29
CA LYS A 63 -11.35 10.37 22.21
C LYS A 63 -10.65 9.20 21.52
N LEU A 64 -10.23 8.18 22.28
CA LEU A 64 -9.65 6.96 21.74
C LEU A 64 -10.66 6.17 20.88
N LEU A 65 -11.90 6.03 21.34
CA LEU A 65 -12.96 5.35 20.59
C LEU A 65 -13.30 6.10 19.30
N LEU A 66 -13.37 7.43 19.35
CA LEU A 66 -13.57 8.27 18.17
C LEU A 66 -12.40 8.10 17.17
N GLY A 67 -11.16 8.07 17.66
CA GLY A 67 -9.97 7.80 16.86
C GLY A 67 -10.02 6.41 16.20
N MET A 68 -10.46 5.39 16.92
CA MET A 68 -10.64 4.04 16.39
C MET A 68 -11.65 4.02 15.23
N VAL A 69 -12.84 4.59 15.41
CA VAL A 69 -13.85 4.66 14.34
C VAL A 69 -13.33 5.47 13.14
N LEU A 70 -12.64 6.57 13.39
CA LEU A 70 -12.07 7.41 12.33
C LEU A 70 -10.99 6.66 11.53
N LEU A 71 -10.14 5.87 12.18
CA LEU A 71 -9.17 4.99 11.53
C LEU A 71 -9.84 3.97 10.61
N LEU A 72 -10.91 3.32 11.10
CA LEU A 72 -11.69 2.34 10.33
C LEU A 72 -12.34 2.93 9.08
N VAL A 73 -12.81 4.18 9.13
CA VAL A 73 -13.39 4.88 7.97
C VAL A 73 -12.31 5.49 7.08
N GLY A 74 -11.21 5.95 7.65
CA GLY A 74 -10.07 6.52 6.93
C GLY A 74 -9.35 5.48 6.07
N SER A 75 -9.21 4.25 6.57
CA SER A 75 -8.52 3.16 5.86
C SER A 75 -9.09 2.84 4.47
N PRO A 76 -10.41 2.60 4.27
CA PRO A 76 -10.98 2.37 2.94
C PRO A 76 -10.91 3.60 2.04
N LEU A 77 -10.97 4.81 2.62
CA LEU A 77 -10.81 6.05 1.87
C LEU A 77 -9.39 6.16 1.29
N MET A 78 -8.38 5.92 2.11
CA MET A 78 -6.98 5.87 1.69
C MET A 78 -6.73 4.76 0.68
N GLY A 79 -7.31 3.58 0.88
CA GLY A 79 -7.22 2.47 -0.08
C GLY A 79 -7.81 2.81 -1.45
N HIS A 80 -8.97 3.48 -1.48
CA HIS A 80 -9.60 3.88 -2.75
C HIS A 80 -8.80 4.97 -3.48
N LEU A 81 -8.31 5.97 -2.74
CA LEU A 81 -7.49 7.03 -3.31
C LEU A 81 -6.15 6.50 -3.80
N LEU A 82 -5.49 5.63 -3.03
CA LEU A 82 -4.20 5.06 -3.41
C LEU A 82 -4.32 4.10 -4.60
N SER A 83 -5.39 3.31 -4.68
CA SER A 83 -5.65 2.45 -5.85
C SER A 83 -5.93 3.26 -7.12
N ARG A 84 -6.74 4.33 -7.04
CA ARG A 84 -6.93 5.26 -8.18
C ARG A 84 -5.64 5.94 -8.60
N ALA A 85 -4.82 6.36 -7.63
CA ALA A 85 -3.53 6.96 -7.90
C ALA A 85 -2.60 5.95 -8.59
N ALA A 86 -2.50 4.71 -8.08
CA ALA A 86 -1.66 3.66 -8.66
C ALA A 86 -2.03 3.34 -10.12
N LEU A 87 -3.33 3.30 -10.44
CA LEU A 87 -3.82 3.14 -11.81
C LEU A 87 -3.39 4.30 -12.71
N ARG A 88 -3.45 5.54 -12.21
CA ARG A 88 -3.08 6.73 -12.98
C ARG A 88 -1.56 6.87 -13.16
N SER A 89 -0.79 6.41 -12.19
CA SER A 89 0.69 6.39 -12.20
C SER A 89 1.27 5.32 -13.13
N ARG A 90 0.44 4.49 -13.80
CA ARG A 90 0.85 3.32 -14.61
C ARG A 90 1.87 2.43 -13.88
N HIS A 91 1.71 2.26 -12.56
CA HIS A 91 2.53 1.30 -11.84
C HIS A 91 2.25 -0.09 -12.43
N PRO A 92 3.28 -0.85 -12.86
CA PRO A 92 3.07 -2.18 -13.41
C PRO A 92 2.52 -3.07 -12.29
N ALA A 93 1.20 -3.25 -12.27
CA ALA A 93 0.57 -4.25 -11.43
C ALA A 93 1.23 -5.59 -11.74
N HIS A 94 1.69 -6.30 -10.70
CA HIS A 94 2.40 -7.56 -10.86
C HIS A 94 1.65 -8.47 -11.86
N ARG A 95 2.36 -8.94 -12.91
CA ARG A 95 1.87 -9.58 -14.16
C ARG A 95 0.82 -10.70 -14.01
N LYS A 96 0.52 -11.16 -12.80
CA LYS A 96 -0.37 -12.29 -12.50
C LYS A 96 -1.86 -11.91 -12.38
N THR A 97 -2.21 -10.62 -12.37
CA THR A 97 -3.60 -10.17 -12.15
C THR A 97 -4.36 -9.75 -13.40
N LEU A 98 -3.76 -9.83 -14.60
CA LEU A 98 -4.56 -9.68 -15.82
C LEU A 98 -5.44 -10.93 -15.96
N PRO A 99 -6.77 -10.81 -15.99
CA PRO A 99 -7.59 -11.82 -16.63
C PRO A 99 -7.02 -12.02 -18.03
N ASP A 100 -6.80 -13.26 -18.42
CA ASP A 100 -6.49 -13.61 -19.80
C ASP A 100 -7.73 -13.22 -20.63
N GLU A 101 -7.79 -11.96 -21.06
CA GLU A 101 -8.77 -11.48 -22.02
C GLU A 101 -8.39 -12.11 -23.36
N PRO A 102 -9.11 -13.14 -23.84
CA PRO A 102 -8.78 -13.82 -25.07
C PRO A 102 -9.25 -12.92 -26.22
N GLY A 103 -8.52 -11.86 -26.53
CA GLY A 103 -8.92 -10.96 -27.61
C GLY A 103 -8.22 -9.61 -27.69
N ARG A 104 -7.55 -9.10 -26.64
CA ARG A 104 -6.88 -7.79 -26.73
C ARG A 104 -5.47 -7.90 -27.31
N LYS A 105 -5.40 -8.21 -28.61
CA LYS A 105 -4.23 -7.92 -29.44
C LYS A 105 -4.11 -6.40 -29.58
N GLY A 106 -3.20 -5.77 -28.84
CA GLY A 106 -2.83 -4.38 -29.10
C GLY A 106 -2.32 -3.62 -27.88
N THR A 107 -1.05 -3.23 -27.96
CA THR A 107 -0.39 -2.13 -27.23
C THR A 107 0.06 -2.34 -25.78
N LEU A 108 0.86 -3.38 -25.54
CA LEU A 108 2.13 -3.16 -24.85
C LEU A 108 3.24 -3.86 -25.65
N ARG A 109 3.69 -3.17 -26.70
CA ARG A 109 5.03 -3.41 -27.24
C ARG A 109 6.01 -2.87 -26.19
N PRO A 110 6.94 -3.68 -25.66
CA PRO A 110 8.21 -3.12 -25.26
C PRO A 110 8.79 -2.45 -26.51
N SER A 111 9.24 -1.21 -26.34
CA SER A 111 10.23 -0.61 -27.23
C SER A 111 11.47 -1.51 -27.21
N ALA A 112 11.49 -2.50 -28.09
CA ALA A 112 12.59 -3.46 -28.26
C ALA A 112 12.53 -4.08 -29.68
N SER A 113 12.17 -3.28 -30.68
CA SER A 113 12.69 -3.46 -32.04
C SER A 113 13.82 -2.47 -32.26
N THR A 114 14.84 -2.53 -31.40
CA THR A 114 16.21 -2.23 -31.81
C THR A 114 16.92 -3.56 -31.86
N CYS A 115 16.75 -4.27 -32.97
CA CYS A 115 17.61 -5.39 -33.36
C CYS A 115 17.55 -5.50 -34.89
N ALA A 116 18.04 -4.45 -35.55
CA ALA A 116 18.42 -4.51 -36.96
C ALA A 116 19.49 -3.49 -37.36
N LEU A 117 20.19 -2.86 -36.40
CA LEU A 117 21.41 -2.08 -36.67
C LEU A 117 22.22 -1.99 -35.38
N ASP A 118 23.52 -2.16 -35.54
CA ASP A 118 24.59 -2.02 -34.56
C ASP A 118 24.91 -3.26 -33.70
N GLY A 119 25.88 -4.02 -34.21
CA GLY A 119 26.56 -5.04 -33.44
C GLY A 119 27.58 -4.40 -32.51
N ARG A 120 27.27 -4.31 -31.23
CA ARG A 120 28.30 -4.30 -30.18
C ARG A 120 27.73 -4.53 -28.78
N HIS A 121 28.46 -5.35 -28.03
CA HIS A 121 28.42 -5.56 -26.57
C HIS A 121 27.29 -6.40 -25.95
N ARG A 122 27.71 -7.60 -25.51
CA ARG A 122 27.10 -8.39 -24.43
C ARG A 122 27.05 -7.56 -23.13
N ALA A 123 25.94 -7.65 -22.40
CA ALA A 123 25.91 -7.45 -20.94
C ALA A 123 24.96 -8.49 -20.30
N LEU A 124 25.40 -9.02 -19.17
CA LEU A 124 24.98 -10.26 -18.50
C LEU A 124 23.68 -10.14 -17.68
N PRO A 125 23.04 -11.27 -17.31
CA PRO A 125 21.88 -11.28 -16.42
C PRO A 125 22.37 -11.07 -14.97
N GLY A 126 22.17 -9.89 -14.40
CA GLY A 126 22.60 -9.62 -13.03
C GLY A 126 22.25 -8.26 -12.42
N ASP A 127 21.98 -7.21 -13.21
CA ASP A 127 21.84 -5.86 -12.63
C ASP A 127 20.40 -5.54 -12.22
N PHE A 128 20.12 -5.71 -10.93
CA PHE A 128 19.03 -5.01 -10.26
C PHE A 128 19.49 -3.57 -10.04
N ASP A 129 19.18 -2.69 -11.01
CA ASP A 129 19.59 -1.28 -11.05
C ASP A 129 18.75 -0.44 -10.06
N PRO A 130 19.30 0.00 -8.90
CA PRO A 130 18.55 0.71 -7.87
C PRO A 130 18.24 2.17 -8.24
N GLU A 131 18.85 2.71 -9.29
CA GLU A 131 18.71 4.13 -9.66
C GLU A 131 17.35 4.46 -10.30
N ARG A 132 16.64 3.47 -10.86
CA ARG A 132 15.30 3.64 -11.44
C ARG A 132 14.16 3.61 -10.40
N ALA A 133 14.50 3.50 -9.11
CA ALA A 133 13.55 3.58 -8.01
C ALA A 133 13.23 5.03 -7.60
N HIS A 134 13.74 6.03 -8.31
CA HIS A 134 13.28 7.41 -8.12
C HIS A 134 11.87 7.58 -8.72
N PRO A 135 10.84 7.92 -7.93
CA PRO A 135 9.57 8.32 -8.48
C PRO A 135 9.82 9.57 -9.33
N ARG A 136 9.66 9.44 -10.65
CA ARG A 136 9.64 10.59 -11.56
C ARG A 136 8.63 11.59 -10.97
N PRO A 137 9.01 12.86 -10.75
CA PRO A 137 8.09 13.84 -10.21
C PRO A 137 6.89 13.92 -11.15
N VAL A 138 5.71 13.62 -10.60
CA VAL A 138 4.45 13.77 -11.34
C VAL A 138 4.31 15.27 -11.62
N PRO A 139 4.17 15.69 -12.89
CA PRO A 139 4.04 17.12 -13.20
C PRO A 139 2.81 17.67 -12.46
N VAL A 140 3.05 18.64 -11.58
CA VAL A 140 2.08 19.28 -10.68
C VAL A 140 0.93 19.96 -11.45
N GLY A 141 1.10 20.20 -12.76
CA GLY A 141 0.08 20.81 -13.64
C GLY A 141 -1.14 19.94 -13.98
N ALA A 142 -1.24 18.69 -13.51
CA ALA A 142 -2.42 17.85 -13.74
C ALA A 142 -3.54 18.05 -12.70
N GLN A 143 -3.32 18.84 -11.64
CA GLN A 143 -4.35 19.09 -10.61
C GLN A 143 -5.33 20.21 -10.97
N GLU A 144 -5.01 21.13 -11.88
CA GLU A 144 -5.92 22.26 -12.20
C GLU A 144 -7.09 21.85 -13.12
N ALA A 145 -6.97 20.77 -13.89
CA ALA A 145 -8.00 20.38 -14.87
C ALA A 145 -9.24 19.67 -14.29
N ILE A 146 -9.32 19.49 -12.96
CA ILE A 146 -10.46 18.83 -12.28
C ILE A 146 -11.30 19.84 -11.48
N ALA A 147 -10.85 21.09 -11.32
CA ALA A 147 -11.60 22.14 -10.62
C ALA A 147 -12.59 22.93 -11.52
N ASP A 148 -12.63 22.64 -12.83
CA ASP A 148 -13.46 23.35 -13.82
C ASP A 148 -14.53 22.44 -14.47
N ARG A 149 -15.11 21.52 -13.69
CA ARG A 149 -16.22 20.65 -14.13
C ARG A 149 -17.15 20.29 -12.99
#